data_AF-A0A969JEH5-F1
#
_entry.id   AF-A0A969JEH5-F1
#
_cell.length_a   1.000
_cell.length_b   1.000
_cell.length_c   1.000
_cell.angle_alpha   90.00
_cell.angle_beta   90.00
_cell.angle_gamma   90.00
#
_symmetry.space_group_name_H-M   'P 1'
#
loop_
_entity.id
_entity.type
_entity.pdbx_description
1 polymer ?
#
loop_
_entity_poly.entity_id
_entity_poly.type
_entity_poly.pdbx_seq_one_letter_code
_entity_poly.pdbx_strand_id
1 'polypeptide(L)'
;MSNLAYYNFSFSDLNEAITLSLEALEIQRLKLPFFNVNRGNSHNNIGIYYKDKGLYDLALRHLDTALEIRQELYKSDLNNINIAGVFRK
;
A
#
# COMPACT_ATOMS: atom_id res chain seq x y z
N MET A 1 -14.93 16.34 27.98
CA MET A 1 -14.91 15.20 27.04
C MET A 1 -13.71 14.34 27.34
N SER A 2 -13.93 13.09 27.74
CA SER A 2 -12.91 12.15 28.22
C SER A 2 -12.12 11.51 27.06
N ASN A 3 -10.87 11.14 27.32
CA ASN A 3 -9.96 10.47 26.38
C ASN A 3 -10.57 9.23 25.68
N LEU A 4 -11.55 8.58 26.31
CA LEU A 4 -12.30 7.45 25.74
C LEU A 4 -13.12 7.81 24.50
N ALA A 5 -13.74 9.01 24.47
CA ALA A 5 -14.51 9.46 23.31
C ALA A 5 -13.60 9.76 22.11
N TYR A 6 -12.44 10.38 22.37
CA TYR A 6 -11.43 10.64 21.34
C TYR A 6 -10.87 9.33 20.77
N TYR A 7 -10.57 8.35 21.64
CA TYR A 7 -10.11 7.03 21.22
C TYR A 7 -11.12 6.30 20.34
N ASN A 8 -12.40 6.28 20.72
CA ASN A 8 -13.45 5.63 19.93
C ASN A 8 -13.64 6.30 18.57
N PHE A 9 -13.56 7.64 18.50
CA PHE A 9 -13.63 8.37 17.25
C PHE A 9 -12.46 8.00 16.32
N SER A 10 -11.23 8.05 16.84
CA SER A 10 -10.03 7.64 16.10
C SER A 10 -10.08 6.18 15.62
N PHE A 11 -10.59 5.26 16.45
CA PHE A 11 -10.73 3.86 16.06
C PHE A 11 -11.79 3.68 14.96
N SER A 12 -12.87 4.46 14.99
CA SER A 12 -13.89 4.50 13.93
C SER A 12 -13.28 5.00 12.61
N ASP A 13 -12.54 6.11 12.66
CA ASP A 13 -11.89 6.70 11.48
C ASP A 13 -10.89 5.72 10.83
N LEU A 14 -10.13 4.99 11.65
CA LEU A 14 -9.21 3.96 11.16
C LEU A 14 -9.92 2.82 10.44
N ASN A 15 -11.11 2.40 10.91
CA ASN A 15 -11.89 1.36 10.23
C ASN A 15 -12.37 1.83 8.85
N GLU A 16 -12.84 3.06 8.77
CA GLU A 16 -13.28 3.66 7.52
C GLU A 16 -12.10 3.81 6.54
N ALA A 17 -10.95 4.30 7.01
CA ALA A 17 -9.74 4.44 6.20
C ALA A 17 -9.24 3.09 5.64
N ILE A 18 -9.29 2.01 6.45
CA ILE A 18 -8.96 0.65 6.00
C ILE A 18 -9.95 0.19 4.92
N THR A 19 -11.25 0.40 5.14
CA THR A 19 -12.32 -0.03 4.22
C THR A 19 -12.16 0.65 2.86
N LEU A 20 -12.06 1.99 2.85
CA LEU A 20 -11.86 2.78 1.63
C LEU A 20 -10.58 2.37 0.90
N SER A 21 -9.50 2.06 1.62
CA SER A 21 -8.24 1.63 1.02
C SER A 21 -8.35 0.25 0.38
N LEU A 22 -9.12 -0.68 0.97
CA LEU A 22 -9.40 -2.00 0.41
C LEU A 22 -10.29 -1.91 -0.84
N GLU A 23 -11.29 -1.04 -0.85
CA GLU A 23 -12.11 -0.77 -2.04
C GLU A 23 -11.28 -0.19 -3.18
N ALA A 24 -10.40 0.77 -2.88
CA ALA A 24 -9.46 1.31 -3.84
C ALA A 24 -8.53 0.24 -4.42
N LEU A 25 -8.03 -0.69 -3.58
CA LEU A 25 -7.23 -1.83 -4.03
C LEU A 25 -8.00 -2.72 -5.00
N GLU A 26 -9.29 -2.95 -4.76
CA GLU A 26 -10.12 -3.79 -5.65
C GLU A 26 -10.31 -3.13 -7.01
N ILE A 27 -10.56 -1.82 -7.05
CA ILE A 27 -10.63 -1.07 -8.31
C ILE A 27 -9.29 -1.12 -9.05
N GLN A 28 -8.18 -0.92 -8.34
CA GLN A 28 -6.84 -1.03 -8.91
C GLN A 28 -6.53 -2.45 -9.40
N ARG A 29 -7.08 -3.49 -8.76
CA ARG A 29 -6.99 -4.90 -9.19
C ARG A 29 -7.57 -5.10 -10.58
N LEU A 30 -8.68 -4.45 -10.87
CA LEU A 30 -9.40 -4.58 -12.13
C LEU A 30 -8.81 -3.70 -13.25
N LYS A 31 -8.23 -2.55 -12.91
CA LYS A 31 -7.86 -1.52 -13.90
C LYS A 31 -6.35 -1.39 -14.17
N LEU A 32 -5.49 -1.81 -13.25
CA LEU A 32 -4.06 -1.55 -13.32
C LEU A 32 -3.25 -2.85 -13.35
N PRO A 33 -2.05 -2.83 -13.95
CA PRO A 33 -1.08 -3.91 -13.79
C PRO A 33 -0.87 -4.25 -12.32
N PHE A 34 -0.58 -5.52 -12.04
CA PHE A 34 -0.40 -6.00 -10.66
C PHE A 34 0.65 -5.19 -9.91
N PHE A 35 1.79 -4.92 -10.56
CA PHE A 35 2.83 -4.05 -10.05
C PHE A 35 2.60 -2.61 -10.52
N ASN A 36 2.12 -1.76 -9.61
CA ASN A 36 1.91 -0.34 -9.86
C ASN A 36 2.13 0.45 -8.56
N VAL A 37 2.69 1.65 -8.68
CA VAL A 37 3.01 2.55 -7.55
C VAL A 37 1.79 2.78 -6.66
N ASN A 38 0.60 2.97 -7.25
CA ASN A 38 -0.63 3.21 -6.51
C ASN A 38 -1.01 2.03 -5.62
N ARG A 39 -0.83 0.80 -6.11
CA ARG A 39 -1.10 -0.42 -5.34
C ARG A 39 -0.12 -0.57 -4.17
N GLY A 40 1.16 -0.31 -4.41
CA GLY A 40 2.17 -0.31 -3.35
C GLY A 40 1.85 0.70 -2.25
N ASN A 41 1.41 1.91 -2.62
CA ASN A 41 1.02 2.94 -1.66
C ASN A 41 -0.25 2.57 -0.87
N SER A 42 -1.25 1.98 -1.52
CA SER A 42 -2.46 1.50 -0.85
C SER A 42 -2.14 0.41 0.19
N HIS A 43 -1.29 -0.58 -0.15
CA HIS A 43 -0.83 -1.58 0.81
C HIS A 43 -0.06 -0.96 1.98
N ASN A 44 0.83 0.00 1.72
CA ASN A 44 1.57 0.70 2.77
C ASN A 44 0.63 1.42 3.76
N ASN A 45 -0.39 2.12 3.25
CA ASN A 45 -1.34 2.85 4.09
C ASN A 45 -2.19 1.90 4.95
N ILE A 46 -2.68 0.80 4.38
CA ILE A 46 -3.41 -0.24 5.13
C ILE A 46 -2.52 -0.84 6.23
N GLY A 47 -1.25 -1.09 5.91
CA GLY A 47 -0.26 -1.56 6.88
C GLY A 47 -0.12 -0.60 8.08
N ILE A 48 -0.03 0.70 7.82
CA ILE A 48 0.03 1.74 8.85
C ILE A 48 -1.25 1.74 9.69
N TYR A 49 -2.44 1.68 9.08
CA TYR A 49 -3.70 1.69 9.81
C TYR A 49 -3.86 0.46 10.70
N TYR A 50 -3.45 -0.73 10.23
CA TYR A 50 -3.46 -1.93 11.07
C TYR A 50 -2.46 -1.85 12.22
N LYS A 51 -1.28 -1.26 12.00
CA LYS A 51 -0.30 -0.98 13.05
C LYS A 51 -0.88 -0.03 14.10
N ASP A 52 -1.57 1.03 13.68
CA ASP A 52 -2.21 1.99 14.60
C ASP A 52 -3.37 1.35 15.39
N LYS A 53 -3.97 0.27 14.86
CA LYS A 53 -4.94 -0.58 15.57
C LYS A 53 -4.33 -1.68 16.45
N GLY A 54 -3.00 -1.81 16.48
CA GLY A 54 -2.29 -2.88 17.19
C GLY A 54 -2.37 -4.26 16.54
N LEU A 55 -2.84 -4.34 15.29
CA LEU A 55 -2.98 -5.59 14.52
C LEU A 55 -1.72 -5.83 13.68
N TYR A 56 -0.60 -6.11 14.36
CA TYR A 56 0.72 -6.16 13.73
C TYR A 56 0.88 -7.24 12.65
N ASP A 57 0.25 -8.41 12.80
CA ASP A 57 0.33 -9.47 11.79
C ASP A 57 -0.34 -9.07 10.46
N LEU A 58 -1.41 -8.28 10.54
CA LEU A 58 -2.05 -7.72 9.34
C LEU A 58 -1.19 -6.58 8.77
N ALA A 59 -0.64 -5.74 9.64
CA ALA A 59 0.25 -4.66 9.23
C ALA A 59 1.46 -5.16 8.45
N LEU A 60 2.17 -6.16 8.99
CA LEU A 60 3.36 -6.74 8.37
C LEU A 60 3.05 -7.31 7.00
N ARG A 61 1.98 -8.12 6.86
CA ARG A 61 1.58 -8.67 5.55
C ARG A 61 1.38 -7.59 4.51
N HIS A 62 0.69 -6.51 4.86
CA HIS A 62 0.46 -5.41 3.92
C HIS A 62 1.74 -4.63 3.60
N LEU A 63 2.61 -4.39 4.59
CA LEU A 63 3.91 -3.73 4.38
C LEU A 63 4.86 -4.57 3.53
N ASP A 64 4.90 -5.89 3.73
CA ASP A 64 5.69 -6.82 2.93
C ASP A 64 5.23 -6.80 1.47
N THR A 65 3.92 -6.87 1.21
CA THR A 65 3.39 -6.72 -0.15
C THR A 65 3.74 -5.37 -0.78
N ALA A 66 3.68 -4.28 -0.01
CA ALA A 66 4.08 -2.96 -0.50
C ALA A 66 5.56 -2.91 -0.90
N LEU A 67 6.42 -3.58 -0.12
CA LEU A 67 7.84 -3.69 -0.38
C LEU A 67 8.11 -4.50 -1.66
N GLU A 68 7.47 -5.65 -1.82
CA GLU A 68 7.57 -6.49 -3.01
C GLU A 68 7.20 -5.70 -4.28
N ILE A 69 6.08 -4.97 -4.24
CA ILE A 69 5.66 -4.12 -5.37
C ILE A 69 6.72 -3.08 -5.71
N ARG A 70 7.30 -2.41 -4.70
CA ARG A 70 8.36 -1.40 -4.92
C ARG A 70 9.63 -2.02 -5.50
N GLN A 71 10.00 -3.21 -5.06
CA GLN A 71 11.16 -3.92 -5.59
C GLN A 71 10.96 -4.30 -7.06
N GLU A 72 9.79 -4.82 -7.43
CA GLU A 72 9.50 -5.19 -8.83
C GLU A 72 9.43 -3.97 -9.76
N LEU A 73 8.85 -2.85 -9.28
CA LEU A 73 8.87 -1.60 -10.02
C LEU A 73 10.29 -1.07 -10.24
N TYR A 74 11.13 -1.09 -9.20
CA TYR A 74 12.53 -0.67 -9.32
C TYR A 74 13.33 -1.55 -10.31
N LYS A 75 13.14 -2.87 -10.27
CA LYS A 75 13.77 -3.80 -11.24
C LYS A 75 13.30 -3.52 -12.66
N SER A 76 12.00 -3.29 -12.86
CA SER A 76 11.43 -2.94 -14.16
C SER A 76 12.02 -1.63 -14.70
N ASP A 77 12.09 -0.59 -13.87
CA ASP A 77 12.66 0.71 -14.24
C ASP A 77 14.16 0.57 -14.58
N LEU A 78 14.92 -0.18 -13.79
CA LEU A 78 16.33 -0.45 -14.05
C LEU A 78 16.52 -1.23 -15.37
N ASN A 79 15.68 -2.21 -15.65
CA ASN A 79 15.69 -2.94 -16.92
C ASN A 79 15.38 -2.01 -18.10
N ASN A 80 14.42 -1.10 -17.94
CA ASN A 80 14.08 -0.08 -18.95
C ASN A 80 15.24 0.88 -19.23
N ILE A 81 16.00 1.26 -18.21
CA ILE A 81 17.22 2.08 -18.36
C ILE A 81 18.30 1.30 -19.11
N ASN A 82 18.52 0.03 -18.76
CA ASN A 82 19.54 -0.81 -19.38
C ASN A 82 19.26 -1.08 -20.87
N ILE A 83 18.01 -1.38 -21.25
CA ILE A 83 17.65 -1.54 -22.67
C ILE A 83 17.75 -0.21 -23.43
N ALA A 84 17.35 0.92 -22.83
CA ALA A 84 17.45 2.23 -23.48
C ALA A 84 18.91 2.65 -23.75
N GLY A 85 19.86 2.20 -22.93
CA GLY A 85 21.29 2.38 -23.17
C GLY A 85 21.88 1.51 -24.29
N VAL A 86 21.32 0.31 -24.52
CA VAL A 86 21.81 -0.66 -25.52
C VAL A 86 21.37 -0.29 -26.95
N PHE A 87 20.21 0.36 -27.13
CA PHE A 87 19.72 0.77 -28.47
C PHE A 87 20.28 2.10 -29.00
N ARG A 88 21.23 2.74 -28.29
CA ARG A 88 21.97 3.90 -28.80
C ARG A 88 23.29 3.45 -29.45
N LYS A 89 23.24 2.85 -30.64
CA LYS A 89 24.40 2.65 -31.51
C LYS A 89 24.01 2.75 -32.97
#